data_AF-A0A7V8NUN1-F1
#
_entry.id   AF-A0A7V8NUN1-F1
#
_cell.length_a   1.000
_cell.length_b   1.000
_cell.length_c   1.000
_cell.angle_alpha   90.00
_cell.angle_beta   90.00
_cell.angle_gamma   90.00
#
_symmetry.space_group_name_H-M   'P 1'
#
loop_
_entity.id
_entity.type
_entity.pdbx_description
1 polymer ?
#
loop_
_entity_poly.entity_id
_entity_poly.type
_entity_poly.pdbx_seq_one_letter_code
_entity_poly.pdbx_strand_id
1 'polypeptide(L)'
;MLDRLPLASRVGKTLVGGIDLNRARMRHVIQALIALSPSANGFTASDLAARVRLFTKQGPLQYGPRHAAYDLKKLRGKQIVQRIGRTRRYQTPPPGLRAMAALVVLRNKAIKPLLAAAQPLRP
;
A
#
# COMPACT_ATOMS: atom_id res chain seq x y z
N MET A 1 -7.85 -12.40 -5.10
CA MET A 1 -6.85 -11.60 -4.33
C MET A 1 -7.53 -10.47 -3.56
N LEU A 2 -8.38 -9.68 -4.23
CA LEU A 2 -9.12 -8.55 -3.68
C LEU A 2 -9.91 -8.85 -2.41
N ASP A 3 -10.75 -9.88 -2.44
CA ASP A 3 -11.66 -10.22 -1.33
C ASP A 3 -10.90 -10.69 -0.07
N ARG A 4 -9.65 -11.10 -0.27
CA ARG A 4 -8.76 -11.53 0.82
C ARG A 4 -7.96 -10.37 1.40
N LEU A 5 -7.87 -9.21 0.77
CA LEU A 5 -7.15 -8.06 1.30
C LEU A 5 -7.64 -7.62 2.69
N PRO A 6 -8.96 -7.42 2.93
CA PRO A 6 -9.44 -6.94 4.23
C PRO A 6 -9.36 -7.99 5.34
N LEU A 7 -9.22 -9.28 4.98
CA LEU A 7 -9.09 -10.36 5.96
C LEU A 7 -7.74 -10.33 6.67
N ALA A 8 -7.66 -10.83 7.89
CA ALA A 8 -6.38 -11.04 8.57
C ALA A 8 -5.47 -12.02 7.80
N SER A 9 -4.17 -12.00 8.08
CA SER A 9 -3.19 -12.94 7.51
C SER A 9 -2.07 -13.22 8.49
N ARG A 10 -1.30 -14.29 8.28
CA ARG A 10 -0.16 -14.63 9.14
C ARG A 10 1.17 -14.28 8.46
N VAL A 11 2.11 -13.76 9.25
CA VAL A 11 3.52 -13.56 8.86
C VAL A 11 4.39 -14.25 9.90
N GLY A 12 4.91 -15.42 9.54
CA GLY A 12 5.52 -16.33 10.51
C GLY A 12 4.51 -16.69 11.59
N LYS A 13 4.91 -16.55 12.86
CA LYS A 13 4.05 -16.80 14.01
C LYS A 13 3.06 -15.66 14.33
N THR A 14 3.19 -14.49 13.70
CA THR A 14 2.33 -13.32 14.01
C THR A 14 1.11 -13.24 13.12
N LEU A 15 -0.09 -13.10 13.72
CA LEU A 15 -1.29 -12.64 13.01
C LEU A 15 -1.22 -11.13 12.77
N VAL A 16 -1.50 -10.69 11.56
CA VAL A 16 -1.58 -9.28 11.17
C VAL A 16 -2.96 -8.97 10.60
N GLY A 17 -3.45 -7.77 10.89
CA GLY A 17 -4.73 -7.31 10.36
C GLY A 17 -4.72 -7.17 8.84
N GLY A 18 -5.90 -7.08 8.25
CA GLY A 18 -6.05 -6.90 6.81
C GLY A 18 -5.64 -5.52 6.30
N ILE A 19 -5.73 -5.40 4.99
CA ILE A 19 -5.48 -4.20 4.19
C ILE A 19 -6.82 -3.69 3.68
N ASP A 20 -7.18 -2.49 4.08
CA ASP A 20 -8.37 -1.79 3.61
C ASP A 20 -7.95 -0.64 2.68
N LEU A 21 -8.14 -0.81 1.38
CA LEU A 21 -7.81 0.20 0.35
C LEU A 21 -8.81 1.38 0.33
N ASN A 22 -9.93 1.28 1.07
CA ASN A 22 -10.86 2.40 1.24
C ASN A 22 -10.36 3.41 2.29
N ARG A 23 -9.36 3.06 3.11
CA ARG A 23 -8.71 4.02 4.01
C ARG A 23 -7.70 4.88 3.25
N ALA A 24 -7.78 6.19 3.46
CA ALA A 24 -6.87 7.16 2.83
C ALA A 24 -5.40 6.80 3.07
N ARG A 25 -5.02 6.48 4.31
CA ARG A 25 -3.67 6.03 4.67
C ARG A 25 -3.18 4.89 3.76
N MET A 26 -3.93 3.80 3.64
CA MET A 26 -3.49 2.65 2.85
C MET A 26 -3.37 2.97 1.35
N ARG A 27 -4.20 3.88 0.81
CA ARG A 27 -4.02 4.33 -0.58
C ARG A 27 -2.68 5.02 -0.79
N HIS A 28 -2.28 5.92 0.11
CA HIS A 28 -0.98 6.58 0.05
C HIS A 28 0.16 5.59 0.25
N VAL A 29 -0.01 4.57 1.11
CA VAL A 29 0.95 3.48 1.25
C VAL A 29 1.14 2.72 -0.06
N ILE A 30 0.05 2.36 -0.76
CA ILE A 30 0.14 1.67 -2.05
C ILE A 30 0.77 2.57 -3.14
N GLN A 31 0.41 3.85 -3.18
CA GLN A 31 1.06 4.80 -4.11
C GLN A 31 2.57 4.91 -3.83
N ALA A 32 2.95 4.96 -2.55
CA ALA A 32 4.35 5.04 -2.16
C ALA A 32 5.11 3.76 -2.49
N LEU A 33 4.45 2.60 -2.31
CA LEU A 33 4.98 1.31 -2.70
C LEU A 33 5.28 1.23 -4.20
N ILE A 34 4.34 1.68 -5.05
CA ILE A 34 4.51 1.71 -6.50
C ILE A 34 5.64 2.67 -6.88
N ALA A 35 5.72 3.85 -6.25
CA ALA A 35 6.79 4.81 -6.51
C ALA A 35 8.18 4.29 -6.12
N LEU A 36 8.27 3.42 -5.10
CA LEU A 36 9.54 2.85 -4.63
C LEU A 36 9.91 1.52 -5.30
N SER A 37 8.99 0.89 -6.04
CA SER A 37 9.22 -0.41 -6.66
C SER A 37 10.36 -0.46 -7.70
N PRO A 38 10.70 0.62 -8.43
CA PRO A 38 11.85 0.61 -9.34
C PRO A 38 13.22 0.60 -8.64
N SER A 39 13.29 0.72 -7.31
CA SER A 39 14.57 0.71 -6.58
C SER A 39 15.28 -0.64 -6.71
N ALA A 40 16.43 -0.67 -7.39
CA ALA A 40 17.21 -1.89 -7.63
C ALA A 40 17.60 -2.64 -6.34
N ASN A 41 17.87 -1.89 -5.27
CA ASN A 41 18.22 -2.46 -3.96
C ASN A 41 17.01 -2.55 -3.02
N GLY A 42 15.78 -2.35 -3.53
CA GLY A 42 14.59 -2.23 -2.70
C GLY A 42 14.59 -0.99 -1.80
N PHE A 43 13.68 -0.98 -0.83
CA PHE A 43 13.43 0.17 0.03
C PHE A 43 13.17 -0.25 1.49
N THR A 44 13.35 0.66 2.43
CA THR A 44 13.15 0.43 3.86
C THR A 44 11.78 0.94 4.33
N ALA A 45 11.41 0.61 5.57
CA ALA A 45 10.24 1.21 6.21
C ALA A 45 10.37 2.74 6.35
N SER A 46 11.60 3.25 6.51
CA SER A 46 11.85 4.70 6.58
C SER A 46 11.63 5.37 5.23
N ASP A 47 12.07 4.74 4.14
CA ASP A 47 11.84 5.25 2.78
C ASP A 47 10.35 5.29 2.45
N LEU A 48 9.61 4.22 2.81
CA LEU A 48 8.16 4.18 2.67
C LEU A 48 7.50 5.29 3.51
N ALA A 49 7.94 5.48 4.76
CA ALA A 49 7.41 6.53 5.62
C ALA A 49 7.64 7.94 5.04
N ALA A 50 8.85 8.21 4.54
CA ALA A 50 9.16 9.46 3.88
C ALA A 50 8.27 9.67 2.65
N ARG A 51 8.11 8.65 1.79
CA ARG A 51 7.31 8.76 0.57
C ARG A 51 5.82 8.95 0.85
N VAL A 52 5.26 8.28 1.87
CA VAL A 52 3.87 8.50 2.28
C VAL A 52 3.67 9.94 2.78
N ARG A 53 4.58 10.45 3.61
CA ARG A 53 4.48 11.83 4.11
C ARG A 53 4.56 12.88 3.00
N LEU A 54 5.36 12.64 1.96
CA LEU A 54 5.39 13.50 0.77
C LEU A 54 4.01 13.58 0.09
N PHE A 55 3.25 12.48 0.05
CA PHE A 55 1.91 12.48 -0.54
C PHE A 55 0.84 13.07 0.36
N THR A 56 0.96 12.87 1.68
CA THR A 56 -0.07 13.28 2.64
C THR A 56 0.17 14.63 3.29
N LYS A 57 1.36 15.23 3.08
CA LYS A 57 1.84 16.43 3.80
C LYS A 57 1.85 16.27 5.32
N GLN A 58 1.92 15.03 5.82
CA GLN A 58 1.92 14.73 7.26
C GLN A 58 3.32 14.84 7.86
N GLY A 59 3.38 15.21 9.15
CA GLY A 59 4.63 15.23 9.92
C GLY A 59 5.12 13.85 10.37
N PRO A 60 6.39 13.73 10.82
CA PRO A 60 6.99 12.45 11.25
C PRO A 60 6.25 11.74 12.39
N LEU A 61 5.63 12.50 13.30
CA LEU A 61 4.84 11.97 14.42
C LEU A 61 3.53 11.31 13.95
N GLN A 62 2.95 11.78 12.84
CA GLN A 62 1.69 11.27 12.31
C GLN A 62 1.87 9.99 11.48
N TYR A 63 2.97 9.90 10.71
CA TYR A 63 3.30 8.70 9.94
C TYR A 63 4.82 8.44 9.92
N GLY A 64 5.30 7.85 11.01
CA GLY A 64 6.70 7.43 11.16
C GLY A 64 7.03 6.00 10.67
N PRO A 65 8.32 5.60 10.74
CA PRO A 65 8.79 4.28 10.30
C PRO A 65 8.09 3.09 10.98
N ARG A 66 7.62 3.22 12.23
CA ARG A 66 6.86 2.17 12.92
C ARG A 66 5.51 1.87 12.23
N HIS A 67 4.80 2.91 11.79
CA HIS A 67 3.57 2.78 11.02
C HIS A 67 3.84 2.08 9.69
N ALA A 68 4.85 2.54 8.96
CA ALA A 68 5.26 1.95 7.69
C ALA A 68 5.72 0.49 7.83
N ALA A 69 6.44 0.15 8.89
CA ALA A 69 6.85 -1.23 9.17
C ALA A 69 5.65 -2.15 9.42
N TYR A 70 4.63 -1.66 10.13
CA TYR A 70 3.39 -2.41 10.36
C TYR A 70 2.61 -2.61 9.05
N ASP A 71 2.47 -1.55 8.23
CA ASP A 71 1.80 -1.64 6.93
C ASP A 71 2.55 -2.56 5.96
N LEU A 72 3.89 -2.55 5.97
CA LEU A 72 4.72 -3.51 5.24
C LEU A 72 4.52 -4.94 5.73
N LYS A 73 4.36 -5.15 7.03
CA LYS A 73 4.06 -6.49 7.58
C LYS A 73 2.70 -6.99 7.07
N LYS A 74 1.68 -6.13 7.01
CA LYS A 74 0.39 -6.47 6.40
C LYS A 74 0.52 -6.84 4.92
N LEU A 75 1.24 -6.02 4.15
CA LEU A 75 1.51 -6.26 2.73
C LEU A 75 2.26 -7.58 2.50
N ARG A 76 3.20 -7.94 3.40
CA ARG A 76 3.88 -9.24 3.38
C ARG A 76 2.92 -10.40 3.64
N GLY A 77 2.00 -10.25 4.59
CA GLY A 77 0.96 -11.25 4.86
C GLY A 77 0.05 -11.50 3.65
N LYS A 78 0.00 -10.56 2.70
CA LYS A 78 -0.72 -10.67 1.43
C LYS A 78 0.17 -10.97 0.22
N GLN A 79 1.45 -11.26 0.44
CA GLN A 79 2.44 -11.55 -0.61
C GLN A 79 2.60 -10.42 -1.65
N ILE A 80 2.22 -9.19 -1.28
CA ILE A 80 2.35 -8.01 -2.15
C ILE A 80 3.79 -7.50 -2.13
N VAL A 81 4.45 -7.62 -0.98
CA VAL A 81 5.85 -7.25 -0.79
C VAL A 81 6.59 -8.39 -0.11
N GLN A 82 7.91 -8.43 -0.29
CA GLN A 82 8.77 -9.39 0.39
C GLN A 82 10.04 -8.71 0.91
N ARG A 83 10.68 -9.34 1.89
CA ARG A 83 11.94 -8.88 2.46
C ARG A 83 13.10 -9.40 1.59
N ILE A 84 14.13 -8.58 1.39
CA ILE A 84 15.33 -8.99 0.64
C ILE A 84 16.29 -9.68 1.61
N GLY A 85 16.36 -11.02 1.54
CA GLY A 85 17.20 -11.83 2.42
C GLY A 85 17.02 -11.49 3.90
N ARG A 86 18.13 -11.29 4.62
CA ARG A 86 18.15 -10.92 6.05
C ARG A 86 18.17 -9.40 6.29
N THR A 87 18.18 -8.58 5.24
CA THR A 87 18.33 -7.11 5.33
C THR A 87 17.07 -6.43 5.87
N ARG A 88 17.09 -5.12 6.17
CA ARG A 88 15.87 -4.35 6.49
C ARG A 88 15.12 -3.82 5.25
N ARG A 89 15.48 -4.30 4.06
CA ARG A 89 14.96 -3.83 2.79
C ARG A 89 13.86 -4.74 2.26
N TYR A 90 12.94 -4.13 1.52
CA TYR A 90 11.77 -4.73 0.92
C TYR A 90 11.80 -4.52 -0.58
N GLN A 91 11.21 -5.45 -1.31
CA GLN A 91 10.91 -5.32 -2.73
C GLN A 91 9.47 -5.69 -2.98
N THR A 92 8.94 -5.21 -4.10
CA THR A 92 7.59 -5.51 -4.57
C THR A 92 7.69 -6.47 -5.76
N PRO A 93 7.42 -7.77 -5.59
CA PRO A 93 7.47 -8.71 -6.70
C PRO A 93 6.51 -8.31 -7.83
N PRO A 94 6.79 -8.66 -9.10
CA PRO A 94 5.96 -8.26 -10.23
C PRO A 94 4.47 -8.58 -10.10
N PRO A 95 4.04 -9.73 -9.53
CA PRO A 95 2.61 -10.00 -9.31
C PRO A 95 1.96 -9.00 -8.33
N GLY A 96 2.61 -8.74 -7.18
CA GLY A 96 2.11 -7.79 -6.18
C GLY A 96 2.06 -6.36 -6.72
N LEU A 97 3.09 -5.95 -7.48
CA LEU A 97 3.15 -4.63 -8.10
C LEU A 97 2.03 -4.45 -9.13
N ARG A 98 1.89 -5.39 -10.08
CA ARG A 98 0.84 -5.34 -11.10
C ARG A 98 -0.55 -5.29 -10.48
N ALA A 99 -0.79 -6.11 -9.46
CA ALA A 99 -2.08 -6.13 -8.81
C ALA A 99 -2.38 -4.80 -8.09
N MET A 100 -1.42 -4.25 -7.33
CA MET A 100 -1.61 -2.94 -6.69
C MET A 100 -1.78 -1.80 -7.69
N ALA A 101 -1.00 -1.79 -8.77
CA ALA A 101 -1.12 -0.81 -9.83
C ALA A 101 -2.51 -0.89 -10.50
N ALA A 102 -2.97 -2.09 -10.86
CA ALA A 102 -4.28 -2.31 -11.43
C ALA A 102 -5.41 -1.79 -10.52
N LEU A 103 -5.32 -2.01 -9.21
CA LEU A 103 -6.32 -1.51 -8.26
C LEU A 103 -6.33 0.01 -8.16
N VAL A 104 -5.16 0.65 -8.17
CA VAL A 104 -5.06 2.11 -8.16
C VAL A 104 -5.65 2.69 -9.45
N VAL A 105 -5.34 2.10 -10.61
CA VAL A 105 -5.88 2.52 -11.91
C VAL A 105 -7.38 2.32 -11.95
N LEU A 106 -7.89 1.12 -11.62
CA LEU A 106 -9.32 0.80 -11.63
C LEU A 106 -10.11 1.78 -10.75
N ARG A 107 -9.63 2.03 -9.52
CA ARG A 107 -10.27 2.96 -8.61
C ARG A 107 -10.33 4.38 -9.18
N ASN A 108 -9.20 4.89 -9.65
CA ASN A 108 -9.07 6.31 -9.98
C ASN A 108 -9.59 6.65 -11.37
N LYS A 109 -9.51 5.72 -12.32
CA LYS A 109 -9.81 5.94 -13.74
C LYS A 109 -11.13 5.31 -14.19
N ALA A 110 -11.66 4.33 -13.47
CA ALA A 110 -12.97 3.74 -13.79
C ALA A 110 -14.00 4.01 -12.68
N ILE A 111 -13.79 3.51 -11.46
CA ILE A 111 -14.80 3.56 -10.40
C ILE A 111 -15.15 5.00 -10.02
N LYS A 112 -14.15 5.83 -9.70
CA LYS A 112 -14.40 7.21 -9.26
C LYS A 112 -15.13 8.05 -10.35
N PRO A 113 -14.71 8.04 -11.62
CA PRO A 113 -15.44 8.73 -12.68
C PRO A 113 -16.87 8.23 -12.88
N LEU A 114 -17.09 6.91 -12.90
CA LEU A 114 -18.43 6.34 -13.05
C LEU A 114 -19.36 6.75 -11.91
N LEU A 115 -18.87 6.72 -10.67
CA LEU A 115 -19.64 7.18 -9.52
C LEU A 115 -19.92 8.68 -9.55
N ALA A 116 -19.02 9.50 -10.11
CA ALA A 116 -19.25 10.92 -10.30
C ALA A 116 -20.32 11.18 -11.38
N ALA A 117 -20.27 10.45 -12.49
CA ALA A 117 -21.25 10.54 -13.57
C ALA A 117 -22.65 10.04 -13.18
N ALA A 118 -22.73 9.09 -12.24
CA ALA A 118 -24.00 8.57 -11.72
C ALA A 118 -24.66 9.46 -10.66
N GLN A 119 -24.01 10.56 -10.21
CA GLN A 119 -24.64 11.50 -9.28
C GLN A 119 -25.72 12.31 -10.01
N PRO A 120 -26.92 12.49 -9.42
CA PRO A 120 -27.93 13.35 -9.99
C PRO A 120 -27.36 14.77 -10.15
N LEU A 121 -27.67 15.40 -11.29
CA LEU A 121 -27.34 16.80 -11.52
C LEU A 121 -27.94 17.61 -10.37
N ARG A 122 -27.09 18.31 -9.63
CA ARG A 122 -27.56 19.27 -8.64
C ARG A 122 -28.24 20.40 -9.41
N PRO A 123 -29.48 20.77 -9.07
CA PRO A 123 -30.15 21.92 -9.68
C PRO A 123 -29.40 23.22 -9.40
#